data_AF-A0AAV5DII8-F1
#
_entry.id   AF-A0AAV5DII8-F1
#
_cell.length_a   1.000
_cell.length_b   1.000
_cell.length_c   1.000
_cell.angle_alpha   90.00
_cell.angle_beta   90.00
_cell.angle_gamma   90.00
#
_symmetry.space_group_name_H-M   'P 1'
#
loop_
_entity.id
_entity.type
_entity.pdbx_description
1 polymer ?
#
loop_
_entity_poly.entity_id
_entity_poly.type
_entity_poly.pdbx_seq_one_letter_code
_entity_poly.pdbx_strand_id
1 'polypeptide(L)' 'MDNQYYRNVMSRNVLLDSDAALLASEQTRQMVFLNAYNAQRWEQRFAAAMVKMAGIEVKTGASGEVRRNCRVVNSS' A
#
# COMPACT_ATOMS: atom_id res chain seq x y z
N MET A 1 7.25 11.55 -2.82
CA MET A 1 7.60 10.14 -2.52
C MET A 1 8.36 9.62 -3.74
N ASP A 2 9.36 8.77 -3.61
CA ASP A 2 10.10 8.26 -4.80
C ASP A 2 9.60 6.88 -5.23
N ASN A 3 9.85 6.52 -6.48
CA ASN A 3 9.54 5.20 -7.04
C ASN A 3 10.77 4.26 -7.06
N GLN A 4 11.81 4.55 -6.27
CA GLN A 4 13.05 3.76 -6.22
C GLN A 4 12.76 2.31 -5.82
N TYR A 5 11.76 2.08 -4.98
CA TYR A 5 11.26 0.74 -4.67
C TYR A 5 10.98 -0.08 -5.94
N TYR A 6 10.27 0.47 -6.92
CA TYR A 6 9.96 -0.26 -8.16
C TYR A 6 11.18 -0.45 -9.06
N ARG A 7 12.14 0.49 -9.04
CA ARG A 7 13.43 0.32 -9.73
C ARG A 7 14.26 -0.79 -9.09
N ASN A 8 14.20 -0.93 -7.77
CA ASN A 8 14.83 -2.02 -7.02
C ASN A 8 14.16 -3.36 -7.34
N VAL A 9 12.82 -3.42 -7.40
CA VAL A 9 12.09 -4.62 -7.84
C VAL A 9 12.55 -5.05 -9.23
N MET A 10 12.60 -4.12 -10.21
CA MET A 10 13.09 -4.42 -11.56
C MET A 10 14.51 -4.99 -11.59
N SER A 11 15.37 -4.49 -10.71
CA SER A 11 16.77 -4.91 -10.60
C SER A 11 16.95 -6.15 -9.72
N ARG A 12 15.87 -6.75 -9.20
CA ARG A 12 15.88 -7.83 -8.21
C ARG A 12 16.67 -7.49 -6.93
N ASN A 13 16.78 -6.21 -6.60
CA ASN A 13 17.44 -5.69 -5.41
C ASN A 13 16.43 -5.42 -4.30
N VAL A 14 15.63 -6.43 -3.96
CA VAL A 14 14.56 -6.33 -2.95
C VAL A 14 14.77 -7.38 -1.87
N LEU A 15 14.32 -7.06 -0.65
CA LEU A 15 14.60 -7.86 0.54
C LEU A 15 13.65 -9.06 0.67
N LEU A 16 12.37 -8.86 0.35
CA LEU A 16 11.33 -9.85 0.63
C LEU A 16 10.97 -10.61 -0.65
N ASP A 17 10.71 -11.92 -0.50
CA ASP A 17 10.19 -12.75 -1.59
C ASP A 17 8.87 -12.21 -2.14
N SER A 18 8.03 -11.60 -1.29
CA SER A 18 6.78 -10.95 -1.71
C SER A 18 7.01 -9.80 -2.68
N ASP A 19 8.13 -9.07 -2.55
CA ASP A 19 8.49 -7.98 -3.47
C ASP A 19 8.99 -8.54 -4.80
N ALA A 20 9.86 -9.56 -4.74
CA ALA A 20 10.38 -10.22 -5.95
C ALA A 20 9.24 -10.91 -6.74
N ALA A 21 8.25 -11.45 -6.05
CA ALA A 21 7.07 -12.08 -6.63
C ALA A 21 6.22 -11.13 -7.48
N LEU A 22 6.35 -9.79 -7.31
CA LEU A 22 5.69 -8.83 -8.20
C LEU A 22 6.13 -8.98 -9.66
N LEU A 23 7.30 -9.57 -9.92
CA LEU A 23 7.77 -9.87 -11.27
C LEU A 23 7.28 -11.24 -11.80
N ALA A 24 6.60 -12.06 -11.00
CA ALA A 24 6.24 -13.43 -11.38
C ALA A 24 5.13 -13.47 -12.44
N SER A 25 4.07 -12.69 -12.25
CA SER A 25 2.96 -12.59 -13.23
C SER A 25 3.20 -11.47 -14.24
N GLU A 26 2.73 -11.65 -15.48
CA GLU A 26 2.85 -10.61 -16.52
C GLU A 26 2.13 -9.32 -16.11
N GLN A 27 0.94 -9.45 -15.53
CA GLN A 27 0.13 -8.31 -15.11
C GLN A 27 0.87 -7.46 -14.07
N THR A 28 1.33 -8.07 -12.98
CA THR A 28 2.04 -7.34 -11.90
C THR A 28 3.37 -6.79 -12.37
N ARG A 29 4.07 -7.51 -13.25
CA ARG A 29 5.33 -7.07 -13.84
C ARG A 29 5.17 -5.78 -14.66
N GLN A 30 4.13 -5.69 -15.50
CA GLN A 30 3.82 -4.46 -16.23
C GLN A 30 3.57 -3.28 -15.27
N MET A 31 2.91 -3.53 -14.14
CA MET A 31 2.68 -2.50 -13.12
C MET A 31 3.98 -2.01 -12.50
N VAL A 32 4.91 -2.93 -12.20
CA VAL A 32 6.24 -2.59 -11.70
C VAL A 32 6.96 -1.65 -12.67
N PHE A 33 6.99 -1.99 -13.96
CA PHE A 33 7.62 -1.13 -14.97
C PHE A 33 6.96 0.26 -15.02
N LEU A 34 5.62 0.32 -15.13
CA LEU A 34 4.92 1.60 -15.19
C LEU A 34 5.19 2.49 -13.97
N ASN A 35 5.22 1.88 -12.78
CA ASN A 35 5.48 2.61 -11.54
C ASN A 35 6.94 3.06 -11.43
N ALA A 36 7.90 2.27 -11.95
CA ALA A 36 9.32 2.63 -11.98
C ALA A 36 9.65 3.74 -12.99
N TYR A 37 8.93 3.83 -14.11
CA TYR A 37 9.18 4.85 -15.14
C TYR A 37 8.47 6.17 -14.89
N ASN A 38 7.30 6.17 -14.22
CA ASN A 38 6.51 7.38 -14.00
C ASN A 38 6.20 7.56 -12.51
N ALA A 39 7.06 8.30 -11.81
CA ALA A 39 6.94 8.56 -10.38
C ALA A 39 5.62 9.28 -10.04
N GLN A 40 5.26 10.34 -10.77
CA GLN A 40 4.03 11.10 -10.52
C GLN A 40 2.78 10.22 -10.65
N ARG A 41 2.71 9.38 -11.69
CA ARG A 41 1.59 8.46 -11.88
C ARG A 41 1.55 7.39 -10.80
N TRP A 42 2.71 6.88 -10.38
CA TRP A 42 2.77 5.98 -9.24
C TRP A 42 2.24 6.65 -7.96
N GLU A 43 2.65 7.87 -7.64
CA GLU A 43 2.18 8.61 -6.45
C GLU A 43 0.67 8.79 -6.44
N GLN A 44 0.07 9.18 -7.57
CA GLN A 44 -1.38 9.33 -7.70
C GLN A 44 -2.12 8.01 -7.42
N ARG A 45 -1.58 6.91 -7.95
CA ARG A 45 -2.17 5.58 -7.76
C ARG A 45 -1.99 5.07 -6.34
N PHE A 46 -0.84 5.36 -5.73
CA PHE A 46 -0.59 5.04 -4.33
C PHE A 46 -1.59 5.77 -3.43
N ALA A 47 -1.80 7.07 -3.64
CA ALA A 47 -2.79 7.85 -2.90
C ALA A 47 -4.21 7.25 -3.04
N ALA A 48 -4.64 6.93 -4.27
CA ALA A 48 -5.94 6.30 -4.50
C ALA A 48 -6.06 4.91 -3.83
N ALA A 49 -4.99 4.11 -3.87
CA ALA A 49 -4.97 2.79 -3.23
C ALA A 49 -5.05 2.91 -1.70
N MET A 50 -4.37 3.89 -1.09
CA MET A 50 -4.44 4.13 0.35
C MET A 50 -5.83 4.58 0.80
N VAL A 51 -6.51 5.44 0.03
CA VAL A 51 -7.91 5.82 0.30
C VAL A 51 -8.83 4.59 0.22
N LYS A 52 -8.67 3.75 -0.79
CA LYS A 52 -9.46 2.52 -0.93
C LYS A 52 -9.21 1.56 0.23
N MET A 53 -7.95 1.38 0.63
CA MET A 53 -7.56 0.51 1.75
C MET A 53 -8.13 1.01 3.08
N ALA A 54 -8.12 2.33 3.31
CA ALA A 54 -8.66 2.94 4.51
C ALA A 54 -10.18 2.74 4.67
N GLY A 55 -10.89 2.35 3.61
CA GLY A 55 -12.32 2.05 3.63
C GLY A 55 -12.68 0.60 4.00
N ILE A 56 -11.70 -0.28 4.21
CA ILE A 56 -11.94 -1.69 4.55
C ILE A 56 -12.47 -1.78 5.99
N GLU A 57 -13.66 -2.37 6.16
CA GLU A 57 -14.25 -2.76 7.46
C GLU A 57 -14.28 -1.66 8.53
N VAL A 58 -14.46 -0.40 8.10
CA VAL A 58 -14.53 0.75 9.02
C VAL A 58 -15.78 0.66 9.90
N LYS A 59 -15.58 0.87 11.21
CA LYS A 59 -16.68 1.04 12.17
C LYS A 59 -17.26 2.45 12.06
N THR A 60 -18.56 2.54 11.78
CA THR A 60 -19.28 3.81 11.65
C THR A 60 -20.44 3.92 12.65
N GLY A 61 -20.85 5.16 12.94
CA GLY A 61 -21.94 5.43 13.89
C GLY A 61 -21.65 4.87 15.29
N ALA A 62 -22.63 4.19 15.87
CA ALA A 62 -22.52 3.57 17.19
C ALA A 62 -21.83 2.19 17.18
N SER A 63 -21.27 1.74 16.05
CA SER A 63 -20.66 0.40 15.89
C SER A 63 -19.25 0.28 16.48
N GLY A 64 -18.81 1.28 17.26
CA GLY A 64 -17.48 1.36 17.86
C GLY A 64 -17.39 2.47 18.92
N GLU A 65 -16.17 2.81 19.32
CA GLU A 65 -15.90 3.88 20.29
C GLU A 65 -14.73 4.76 19.85
N VAL A 66 -14.75 6.02 20.27
CA VAL A 66 -13.57 6.88 20.22
C VAL A 66 -12.75 6.60 21.47
N ARG A 67 -11.61 5.93 21.32
CA ARG A 67 -10.73 5.57 22.43
C ARG A 67 -10.05 6.81 23.01
N ARG A 68 -10.05 6.93 24.35
CA ARG A 68 -9.25 7.94 25.07
C ARG A 68 -7.77 7.57 25.14
N ASN A 69 -7.49 6.27 25.07
CA ASN A 69 -6.15 5.70 24.99
C ASN A 69 -6.18 4.56 23.97
N CYS A 70 -5.43 4.67 22.86
CA CYS A 70 -5.46 3.70 21.77
C CYS A 70 -5.09 2.27 22.19
N ARG A 71 -4.37 2.10 23.31
CA ARG A 71 -3.88 0.82 23.83
C ARG A 71 -4.93 0.00 24.58
N VAL A 72 -6.02 0.61 25.05
CA VAL A 72 -7.04 -0.04 25.89
C VAL A 72 -8.45 0.28 25.39
N VAL A 73 -9.39 -0.62 25.63
CA VAL A 73 -10.84 -0.35 25.45
C VAL A 73 -11.31 0.56 26.58
N ASN A 74 -12.19 1.52 26.30
CA ASN A 74 -12.70 2.37 27.37
C ASN A 74 -13.46 1.51 28.41
N SER A 75 -13.23 1.80 29.70
CA SER A 75 -14.03 1.22 30.78
C SER A 75 -15.36 1.97 30.92
N SER A 76 -16.39 1.26 31.39
CA SER A 76 -17.69 1.85 31.73
C SER A 76 -17.58 2.79 32.93
#